data_AF-W6KER5-F1
#
_entry.id   AF-W6KER5-F1
#
_cell.length_a   1.000
_cell.length_b   1.000
_cell.length_c   1.000
_cell.angle_alpha   90.00
_cell.angle_beta   90.00
_cell.angle_gamma   90.00
#
_symmetry.space_group_name_H-M   'P 1'
#
loop_
_entity.id
_entity.type
_entity.pdbx_description
1 polymer ?
#
loop_
_entity_poly.entity_id
_entity_poly.type
_entity_poly.pdbx_seq_one_letter_code
_entity_poly.pdbx_strand_id
1 'polypeptide(L)'
;MTLLKQVKINLGGGCELLFDNRSELVLEDSIPEGATLTGLVQYLKSNCLSERPDLFVNSTGMSVRPGILVLVDGCDAEIMGGMDYVLEEGDTVDFISTLHGG
;
A
#
# COMPACT_ATOMS: atom_id res chain seq x y z
N MET A 1 -12.74 -18.42 -1.39
CA MET A 1 -12.09 -17.32 -0.65
C MET A 1 -13.04 -16.15 -0.72
N THR A 2 -13.36 -15.53 0.41
CA THR A 2 -14.13 -14.30 0.46
C THR A 2 -13.18 -13.12 0.20
N LEU A 3 -13.68 -12.06 -0.43
CA LEU A 3 -12.92 -10.85 -0.74
C LEU A 3 -13.49 -9.70 0.09
N LEU A 4 -12.62 -8.78 0.51
CA LEU A 4 -13.02 -7.48 1.04
C LEU A 4 -13.70 -6.71 -0.10
N LYS A 5 -14.88 -6.15 0.18
CA LYS A 5 -15.63 -5.35 -0.78
C LYS A 5 -14.91 -4.06 -1.08
N GLN A 6 -14.20 -3.49 -0.12
CA GLN A 6 -13.42 -2.27 -0.34
C GLN A 6 -12.21 -2.16 0.58
N VAL A 7 -11.07 -1.77 -0.01
CA VAL A 7 -9.92 -1.18 0.69
C VAL A 7 -9.52 0.09 -0.07
N LYS A 8 -9.30 1.19 0.65
CA LYS A 8 -8.90 2.47 0.06
C LYS A 8 -7.40 2.68 0.21
N ILE A 9 -6.77 3.20 -0.82
CA ILE A 9 -5.34 3.46 -0.85
C ILE A 9 -5.13 4.93 -1.17
N ASN A 10 -4.49 5.65 -0.25
CA ASN A 10 -4.07 7.03 -0.47
C ASN A 10 -2.59 7.05 -0.81
N LEU A 11 -2.23 7.86 -1.80
CA LEU A 11 -0.87 8.02 -2.29
C LEU A 11 -0.44 9.45 -2.08
N GLY A 12 0.72 9.65 -1.44
CA GLY A 12 1.24 10.96 -1.10
C GLY A 12 2.76 11.04 -1.21
N GLY A 13 3.28 12.27 -1.25
CA GLY A 13 4.71 12.52 -1.17
C GLY A 13 5.50 12.01 -2.39
N GLY A 14 4.86 11.98 -3.57
CA GLY A 14 5.45 11.50 -4.82
C GLY A 14 5.13 10.05 -5.13
N CYS A 15 4.48 9.31 -4.21
CA CYS A 15 3.98 7.97 -4.52
C CYS A 15 2.94 7.99 -5.65
N GLU A 16 2.20 9.09 -5.82
CA GLU A 16 1.21 9.28 -6.88
C GLU A 16 1.82 9.01 -8.27
N LEU A 17 3.06 9.46 -8.48
CA LEU A 17 3.80 9.30 -9.74
C LEU A 17 4.03 7.83 -10.10
N LEU A 18 4.07 6.94 -9.09
CA LEU A 18 4.28 5.51 -9.28
C LEU A 18 3.02 4.75 -9.71
N PHE A 19 1.86 5.41 -9.64
CA PHE A 19 0.53 4.84 -9.91
C PHE A 19 -0.27 5.71 -10.89
N ASP A 20 0.34 6.11 -12.00
CA ASP A 20 -0.25 6.95 -13.06
C ASP A 20 -0.72 8.34 -12.58
N ASN A 21 0.03 8.95 -11.64
CA ASN A 21 -0.28 10.26 -11.06
C ASN A 21 -1.67 10.32 -10.38
N ARG A 22 -2.08 9.21 -9.76
CA ARG A 22 -3.31 9.11 -8.96
C ARG A 22 -3.00 9.32 -7.48
N SER A 23 -3.81 10.12 -6.81
CA SER A 23 -3.72 10.34 -5.35
C SER A 23 -4.50 9.30 -4.53
N GLU A 24 -5.44 8.59 -5.16
CA GLU A 24 -6.29 7.61 -4.50
C GLU A 24 -6.52 6.41 -5.43
N LEU A 25 -6.57 5.20 -4.85
CA LEU A 25 -7.05 3.97 -5.49
C LEU A 25 -8.11 3.35 -4.58
N VAL A 26 -9.18 2.85 -5.18
CA VAL A 26 -10.20 2.07 -4.46
C VAL A 26 -10.14 0.66 -5.02
N LEU A 27 -9.79 -0.30 -4.17
CA LEU A 27 -9.73 -1.71 -4.51
C LEU A 27 -11.03 -2.38 -4.09
N GLU A 28 -11.90 -2.65 -5.06
CA GLU A 28 -13.18 -3.33 -4.83
C GLU A 28 -13.08 -4.81 -5.18
N ASP A 29 -13.60 -5.68 -4.29
CA ASP A 29 -13.64 -7.14 -4.47
C ASP A 29 -12.31 -7.74 -5.00
N SER A 30 -11.18 -7.23 -4.51
CA SER A 30 -9.85 -7.50 -5.07
C SER A 30 -8.88 -8.12 -4.05
N ILE A 31 -9.07 -7.80 -2.77
CA ILE A 31 -8.20 -8.23 -1.69
C ILE A 31 -8.90 -9.36 -0.91
N PRO A 32 -8.27 -10.53 -0.71
CA PRO A 32 -8.86 -11.58 0.10
C PRO A 32 -9.05 -11.19 1.57
N GLU A 33 -10.11 -11.67 2.20
CA GLU A 33 -10.22 -11.63 3.66
C GLU A 33 -9.02 -12.34 4.30
N GLY A 34 -8.43 -11.74 5.33
CA GLY A 34 -7.22 -12.25 5.98
C GLY A 34 -5.92 -11.88 5.29
N ALA A 35 -5.95 -11.12 4.18
CA ALA A 35 -4.74 -10.59 3.56
C ALA A 35 -4.05 -9.59 4.50
N THR A 36 -2.72 -9.61 4.51
CA THR A 36 -1.93 -8.65 5.29
C THR A 36 -1.50 -7.45 4.46
N LEU A 37 -0.94 -6.42 5.09
CA LEU A 37 -0.28 -5.32 4.38
C LEU A 37 0.81 -5.79 3.42
N THR A 38 1.55 -6.85 3.77
CA THR A 38 2.47 -7.52 2.82
C THR A 38 1.75 -7.96 1.55
N GLY A 39 0.61 -8.65 1.71
CA GLY A 39 -0.21 -9.12 0.60
C GLY A 39 -0.74 -7.97 -0.27
N LEU A 40 -1.16 -6.88 0.35
CA LEU A 40 -1.59 -5.67 -0.35
C LEU A 40 -0.45 -5.03 -1.15
N VAL A 41 0.74 -4.88 -0.57
CA VAL A 41 1.90 -4.32 -1.28
C VAL A 41 2.27 -5.18 -2.49
N GLN A 42 2.23 -6.51 -2.36
CA GLN A 42 2.44 -7.43 -3.49
C GLN A 42 1.36 -7.29 -4.57
N TYR A 43 0.10 -7.11 -4.16
CA TYR A 43 -1.01 -6.88 -5.07
C TYR A 43 -0.82 -5.57 -5.85
N LEU A 44 -0.54 -4.46 -5.14
CA LEU A 44 -0.32 -3.15 -5.76
C LEU A 44 0.85 -3.18 -6.74
N LYS A 45 1.98 -3.80 -6.34
CA LYS A 45 3.14 -4.01 -7.20
C LYS A 45 2.79 -4.73 -8.51
N SER A 46 1.92 -5.74 -8.45
CA SER A 46 1.64 -6.62 -9.59
C SER A 46 0.53 -6.11 -10.50
N ASN A 47 -0.40 -5.31 -9.97
CA ASN A 47 -1.64 -4.95 -10.67
C ASN A 47 -1.84 -3.44 -10.86
N CYS A 48 -1.23 -2.60 -10.02
CA CYS A 48 -1.56 -1.17 -9.98
C CYS A 48 -0.37 -0.26 -10.29
N LEU A 49 0.86 -0.73 -10.08
CA LEU A 49 2.07 0.05 -10.28
C LEU A 49 2.34 0.27 -11.77
N SER A 50 2.60 1.52 -12.16
CA SER A 50 2.93 1.91 -13.54
C SER A 50 4.44 2.10 -13.76
N GLU A 51 5.18 2.32 -12.67
CA GLU A 51 6.61 2.56 -12.66
C GLU A 51 7.42 1.33 -12.18
N ARG A 52 8.74 1.48 -12.12
CA ARG A 52 9.62 0.38 -11.71
C ARG A 52 9.34 -0.06 -10.26
N PRO A 53 9.20 -1.38 -9.99
CA PRO A 53 8.90 -1.89 -8.65
C PRO A 53 9.87 -1.44 -7.55
N ASP A 54 11.16 -1.29 -7.83
CA ASP A 54 12.18 -0.87 -6.86
C ASP A 54 12.02 0.57 -6.37
N LEU A 55 11.12 1.35 -6.97
CA LEU A 55 10.73 2.67 -6.48
C LEU A 55 9.69 2.60 -5.37
N PHE A 56 8.88 1.53 -5.33
CA PHE A 56 7.80 1.35 -4.36
C PHE A 56 8.09 0.28 -3.30
N VAL A 57 8.71 -0.83 -3.69
CA VAL A 57 9.00 -1.97 -2.80
C VAL A 57 10.49 -2.10 -2.49
N ASN A 58 10.80 -2.71 -1.35
CA ASN A 58 12.18 -3.05 -0.99
C ASN A 58 12.72 -4.22 -1.85
N SER A 59 13.98 -4.59 -1.63
CA SER A 59 14.67 -5.65 -2.40
C SER A 59 14.04 -7.03 -2.25
N THR A 60 13.31 -7.31 -1.16
CA THR A 60 12.59 -8.58 -0.98
C THR A 60 11.22 -8.56 -1.65
N GLY A 61 10.68 -7.37 -1.93
CA GLY A 61 9.33 -7.18 -2.45
C GLY A 61 8.22 -7.50 -1.44
N MET A 62 8.57 -7.69 -0.17
CA MET A 62 7.63 -8.03 0.92
C MET A 62 7.18 -6.80 1.71
N SER A 63 7.88 -5.67 1.56
CA SER A 63 7.55 -4.42 2.22
C SER A 63 7.84 -3.25 1.28
N VAL A 64 7.37 -2.07 1.66
CA VAL A 64 7.64 -0.84 0.93
C VAL A 64 9.13 -0.48 1.01
N ARG A 65 9.59 0.30 0.03
CA ARG A 65 10.95 0.83 0.02
C ARG A 65 11.18 1.71 1.26
N PRO A 66 12.36 1.64 1.91
CA PRO A 66 12.70 2.56 2.99
C PRO A 66 12.51 4.02 2.57
N GLY A 67 11.85 4.79 3.43
CA GLY A 67 11.45 6.17 3.14
C GLY A 67 9.98 6.31 2.72
N ILE A 68 9.23 5.23 2.56
CA ILE A 68 7.77 5.28 2.43
C ILE A 68 7.17 4.98 3.80
N LEU A 69 6.40 5.93 4.34
CA LEU A 69 5.59 5.76 5.54
C LEU A 69 4.27 5.07 5.16
N VAL A 70 3.86 4.10 5.96
CA VAL A 70 2.58 3.39 5.79
C VAL A 70 1.69 3.67 6.99
N LEU A 71 0.49 4.19 6.73
CA LEU A 71 -0.52 4.38 7.76
C LEU A 71 -1.72 3.48 7.47
N VAL A 72 -2.37 2.98 8.51
CA VAL A 72 -3.69 2.34 8.43
C VAL A 72 -4.64 3.16 9.28
N ASP A 73 -5.70 3.69 8.64
CA ASP A 73 -6.68 4.61 9.26
C ASP A 73 -6.03 5.76 10.03
N GLY A 74 -4.96 6.32 9.47
CA GLY A 74 -4.19 7.42 10.04
C GLY A 74 -3.26 7.04 11.20
N CYS A 75 -3.16 5.76 11.56
CA CYS A 75 -2.21 5.25 12.55
C CYS A 75 -0.99 4.62 11.89
N ASP A 76 0.19 4.79 12.48
CA ASP A 76 1.43 4.19 11.97
C ASP A 76 1.33 2.66 11.99
N ALA A 77 1.51 2.04 10.81
CA ALA A 77 1.42 0.61 10.66
C ALA A 77 2.39 -0.13 11.58
N GLU A 78 3.58 0.41 11.87
CA GLU A 78 4.56 -0.24 12.76
C GLU A 78 4.00 -0.51 14.17
N ILE A 79 3.08 0.33 14.64
CA ILE A 79 2.43 0.18 15.96
C ILE A 79 1.26 -0.81 15.90
N MET A 80 0.65 -0.97 14.73
CA MET A 80 -0.49 -1.86 14.50
C MET A 80 -0.11 -3.31 14.17
N GLY A 81 1.19 -3.63 14.11
CA GLY A 81 1.70 -4.95 13.73
C GLY A 81 2.54 -4.95 12.45
N GLY A 82 2.80 -3.78 11.88
CA GLY A 82 3.62 -3.58 10.70
C GLY A 82 3.04 -4.30 9.49
N MET A 83 3.91 -4.92 8.69
CA MET A 83 3.53 -5.60 7.45
C MET A 83 2.68 -6.88 7.67
N ASP A 84 2.55 -7.34 8.92
CA ASP A 84 1.71 -8.47 9.33
C ASP A 84 0.30 -8.04 9.74
N TYR A 85 -0.01 -6.72 9.77
CA TYR A 85 -1.36 -6.23 9.98
C TYR A 85 -2.31 -6.85 8.95
N VAL A 86 -3.42 -7.43 9.43
CA VAL A 86 -4.46 -8.06 8.62
C VAL A 86 -5.49 -6.99 8.26
N LEU A 87 -5.73 -6.82 6.96
CA LEU A 87 -6.66 -5.84 6.43
C LEU A 87 -8.10 -6.21 6.76
N GLU A 88 -8.88 -5.19 7.09
CA GLU A 88 -10.31 -5.25 7.33
C GLU A 88 -11.09 -4.51 6.25
N GLU A 89 -12.40 -4.77 6.23
CA GLU A 89 -13.34 -4.15 5.30
C GLU A 89 -13.42 -2.65 5.55
N GLY A 90 -13.13 -1.85 4.52
CA GLY A 90 -13.25 -0.39 4.58
C GLY A 90 -12.00 0.34 5.08
N ASP A 91 -10.92 -0.38 5.39
CA ASP A 91 -9.63 0.21 5.78
C ASP A 91 -9.14 1.22 4.75
N THR A 92 -8.50 2.27 5.26
CA THR A 92 -7.74 3.22 4.46
C THR A 92 -6.25 3.05 4.74
N VAL A 93 -5.47 2.76 3.69
CA VAL A 93 -4.01 2.60 3.77
C VAL A 93 -3.33 3.75 3.04
N ASP A 94 -2.56 4.57 3.76
CA ASP A 94 -1.81 5.66 3.18
C ASP A 94 -0.36 5.24 2.91
N PHE A 95 0.14 5.47 1.69
CA PHE A 95 1.56 5.35 1.35
C PHE A 95 2.12 6.74 1.07
N ILE A 96 3.00 7.22 1.94
CA ILE A 96 3.57 8.56 1.86
C ILE A 96 5.08 8.46 1.71
N SER A 97 5.60 8.81 0.53
CA SER A 97 7.05 8.92 0.35
C SER A 97 7.57 10.15 1.11
N THR A 98 8.40 9.89 2.11
CA THR A 98 9.09 10.89 2.93
C THR A 98 10.48 11.23 2.38
N LEU A 99 10.99 10.40 1.47
CA LEU A 99 12.26 10.60 0.79
C LEU A 99 12.05 11.37 -0.52
N HIS A 100 11.85 12.68 -0.40
CA HIS A 100 12.01 13.59 -1.54
C HIS A 100 13.50 13.87 -1.72
N GLY A 101 14.19 13.03 -2.48
CA GLY A 101 15.48 13.40 -3.07
C GLY A 101 15.19 14.28 -4.29
N GLY A 102 15.53 15.57 -4.19
CA GLY A 102 15.27 16.57 -5.24
C GLY A 102 16.04 16.39 -6.55
#